data_AF-A0A1I7JML9-F1
#
_entry.id   AF-A0A1I7JML9-F1
#
_cell.length_a   1.000
_cell.length_b   1.000
_cell.length_c   1.000
_cell.angle_alpha   90.00
_cell.angle_beta   90.00
_cell.angle_gamma   90.00
#
_symmetry.space_group_name_H-M   'P 1'
#
loop_
_entity.id
_entity.type
_entity.pdbx_description
1 polymer ?
#
loop_
_entity_poly.entity_id
_entity_poly.type
_entity_poly.pdbx_seq_one_letter_code
_entity_poly.pdbx_strand_id
1 'polypeptide(L)'
;MAAKSQVDKYFEALERLKSRKEPINNDAVAKEAGSGKGSIKKSRPGYAALIAAIEQAAAEQKQVKAATDPTPQLRQQLALVQQRLDSALEREVCLLDEVYHLREENRQLKQGRLSVVSKNTP
;
A
#
# COMPACT_ATOMS: atom_id res chain seq x y z
N MET A 1 -13.90 -34.53 35.50
CA MET A 1 -13.69 -33.31 34.71
C MET A 1 -14.55 -33.42 33.46
N ALA A 2 -15.49 -32.51 33.24
CA ALA A 2 -16.37 -32.57 32.07
C ALA A 2 -15.54 -32.39 30.79
N ALA A 3 -15.58 -33.37 29.89
CA ALA A 3 -14.90 -33.28 28.61
C ALA A 3 -15.50 -32.10 27.82
N LYS A 4 -14.72 -31.04 27.58
CA LYS A 4 -15.13 -29.92 26.71
C LYS A 4 -15.54 -30.48 25.35
N SER A 5 -16.68 -30.03 24.85
CA SER A 5 -17.18 -30.48 23.55
C SER A 5 -16.19 -30.06 22.46
N GLN A 6 -16.20 -30.79 21.35
CA GLN A 6 -15.32 -30.46 20.23
C GLN A 6 -15.60 -29.04 19.69
N VAL A 7 -16.85 -28.57 19.80
CA VAL A 7 -17.26 -27.21 19.41
C VAL A 7 -16.60 -26.16 20.31
N ASP A 8 -16.58 -26.39 21.63
CA ASP A 8 -15.95 -25.47 22.58
C ASP A 8 -14.45 -25.33 22.32
N LYS A 9 -13.77 -26.43 21.97
CA LYS A 9 -12.36 -26.40 21.56
C LYS A 9 -12.12 -25.54 20.32
N TYR A 10 -13.04 -25.56 19.35
CA TYR A 10 -12.95 -24.70 18.18
C TYR A 10 -13.21 -23.22 18.50
N PHE A 11 -14.13 -22.91 19.41
CA PHE A 11 -14.32 -21.53 19.86
C PHE A 11 -13.09 -21.00 20.60
N GLU A 12 -12.48 -21.79 21.48
CA GLU A 12 -11.22 -21.42 22.13
C GLU A 12 -10.09 -21.21 21.12
N ALA A 13 -10.01 -22.05 20.09
CA ALA A 13 -9.05 -21.90 19.02
C ALA A 13 -9.28 -20.62 18.20
N LEU A 14 -10.54 -20.27 17.92
CA LEU A 14 -10.90 -19.02 17.24
C LEU A 14 -10.44 -17.80 18.05
N GLU A 15 -10.65 -17.79 19.37
CA GLU A 15 -10.21 -16.68 20.23
C GLU A 15 -8.67 -16.57 20.29
N ARG A 16 -7.95 -17.70 20.32
CA ARG A 16 -6.48 -17.70 20.21
C ARG A 16 -6.03 -17.07 18.89
N LEU A 17 -6.64 -17.45 17.76
CA LEU A 17 -6.30 -16.90 16.44
C LEU A 17 -6.60 -15.40 16.35
N LYS A 18 -7.73 -14.93 16.91
CA LYS A 18 -8.05 -13.51 17.04
C LYS A 18 -6.97 -12.75 17.82
N SER A 19 -6.56 -13.29 18.97
CA SER A 19 -5.54 -12.66 19.83
C SER A 19 -4.18 -12.52 19.13
N ARG A 20 -3.80 -13.52 18.32
CA ARG A 20 -2.54 -13.52 17.55
C ARG A 20 -2.61 -12.76 16.23
N LYS A 21 -3.79 -12.27 15.84
CA LYS A 21 -4.06 -11.63 14.54
C LYS A 21 -3.65 -12.50 13.34
N GLU A 22 -3.62 -13.82 13.53
CA GLU A 22 -3.35 -14.81 12.49
C GLU A 22 -4.54 -14.94 11.53
N PRO A 23 -4.35 -15.42 10.28
CA PRO A 23 -5.45 -15.53 9.32
C PRO A 23 -6.54 -16.49 9.82
N ILE A 24 -7.74 -15.95 10.01
CA ILE A 24 -8.90 -16.70 10.48
C ILE A 24 -9.61 -17.37 9.30
N ASN A 25 -9.70 -18.71 9.33
CA ASN A 25 -10.53 -19.51 8.43
C ASN A 25 -10.87 -20.85 9.07
N ASN A 26 -11.80 -21.61 8.49
CA ASN A 26 -12.27 -22.88 9.06
C ASN A 26 -11.12 -23.90 9.24
N ASP A 27 -10.18 -23.98 8.31
CA ASP A 27 -9.06 -24.92 8.41
C ASP A 27 -8.02 -24.48 9.45
N ALA A 28 -7.81 -23.17 9.62
CA ALA A 28 -6.94 -22.59 10.63
C ALA A 28 -7.49 -22.85 12.03
N VAL A 29 -8.79 -22.64 12.24
CA VAL A 29 -9.46 -22.95 13.51
C VAL A 29 -9.41 -24.45 13.80
N ALA A 30 -9.65 -25.30 12.78
CA ALA A 30 -9.54 -26.75 12.93
C ALA A 30 -8.13 -27.19 13.32
N LYS A 31 -7.11 -26.65 12.64
CA LYS A 31 -5.70 -26.94 12.91
C LYS A 31 -5.28 -26.49 14.31
N GLU A 32 -5.67 -25.29 14.72
CA GLU A 32 -5.35 -24.73 16.05
C GLU A 32 -6.01 -25.53 17.19
N ALA A 33 -7.20 -26.10 16.93
CA ALA A 33 -7.87 -27.02 17.85
C ALA A 33 -7.32 -28.47 17.80
N GLY A 34 -6.24 -28.73 17.05
CA GLY A 34 -5.63 -30.05 16.91
C GLY A 34 -6.40 -31.02 16.02
N SER A 35 -7.27 -30.51 15.13
CA SER A 35 -8.09 -31.31 14.21
C SER A 35 -7.57 -31.23 12.78
N GLY A 36 -7.88 -32.24 11.96
CA GLY A 36 -7.50 -32.26 10.54
C GLY A 36 -8.20 -31.18 9.72
N LYS A 37 -7.61 -30.81 8.57
CA LYS A 37 -8.26 -29.93 7.58
C LYS A 37 -9.61 -30.49 7.16
N GLY A 38 -10.61 -29.63 6.97
CA GLY A 38 -11.98 -30.04 6.63
C GLY A 38 -12.79 -30.69 7.76
N SER A 39 -12.31 -30.66 9.02
CA SER A 39 -13.07 -31.17 10.18
C SER A 39 -14.31 -30.31 10.50
N ILE A 40 -14.27 -29.02 10.17
CA ILE A 40 -15.39 -28.08 10.30
C ILE A 40 -16.16 -28.05 8.97
N LYS A 41 -17.27 -28.80 8.88
CA LYS A 41 -18.11 -28.89 7.68
C LYS A 41 -19.41 -28.09 7.82
N LYS A 42 -19.77 -27.33 6.77
CA LYS A 42 -21.02 -26.55 6.67
C LYS A 42 -22.30 -27.41 6.77
N SER A 43 -22.23 -28.69 6.37
CA SER A 43 -23.38 -29.60 6.43
C SER A 43 -23.76 -30.04 7.86
N ARG A 44 -22.91 -29.81 8.86
CA ARG A 44 -23.18 -30.20 10.25
C ARG A 44 -23.90 -29.05 10.96
N PRO A 45 -25.17 -29.20 11.37
CA PRO A 45 -25.95 -28.11 11.98
C PRO A 45 -25.31 -27.60 13.28
N GLY A 46 -24.64 -28.47 14.05
CA GLY A 46 -23.92 -28.08 15.26
C GLY A 46 -22.70 -27.16 15.04
N TYR A 47 -22.25 -26.97 13.80
CA TYR A 47 -21.18 -26.03 13.45
C TYR A 47 -21.67 -24.73 12.83
N ALA A 48 -22.98 -24.57 12.60
CA ALA A 48 -23.51 -23.37 11.94
C ALA A 48 -23.14 -22.08 12.69
N ALA A 49 -23.31 -22.06 14.02
CA ALA A 49 -22.96 -20.91 14.85
C ALA A 49 -21.44 -20.63 14.86
N LEU A 50 -20.61 -21.68 14.91
CA LEU A 50 -19.16 -21.56 14.85
C LEU A 50 -18.69 -20.99 13.50
N ILE A 51 -19.24 -21.50 12.39
CA ILE A 51 -18.88 -21.05 11.04
C ILE A 51 -19.27 -19.58 10.86
N ALA A 52 -20.44 -19.17 11.33
CA ALA A 52 -20.85 -17.77 11.32
C ALA A 52 -19.87 -16.88 12.12
N ALA A 53 -19.44 -17.32 13.31
CA ALA A 53 -18.46 -16.60 14.12
C ALA A 53 -17.08 -16.50 13.44
N ILE A 54 -16.64 -17.57 12.76
CA ILE A 54 -15.39 -17.58 11.98
C ILE A 54 -15.48 -16.62 10.80
N GLU A 55 -16.58 -16.66 10.04
CA GLU A 55 -16.80 -15.79 8.88
C GLU A 55 -16.85 -14.32 9.30
N GLN A 56 -17.53 -13.99 10.41
CA GLN A 56 -17.56 -12.65 10.97
C GLN A 56 -16.16 -12.18 11.40
N ALA A 57 -15.44 -12.99 12.18
CA ALA A 57 -14.09 -12.64 12.63
C ALA A 57 -13.10 -12.47 11.45
N ALA A 58 -13.22 -13.29 10.41
CA ALA A 58 -12.42 -13.16 9.20
C ALA A 58 -12.75 -11.87 8.42
N ALA A 59 -14.03 -11.47 8.38
CA ALA A 59 -14.45 -10.22 7.76
C ALA A 59 -13.92 -9.00 8.53
N GLU A 60 -14.04 -9.00 9.85
CA GLU A 60 -13.49 -7.95 10.73
C GLU A 60 -11.97 -7.82 10.56
N GLN A 61 -11.24 -8.94 10.54
CA GLN A 61 -9.79 -8.94 10.32
C GLN A 61 -9.40 -8.35 8.95
N LYS A 62 -10.18 -8.63 7.89
CA LYS A 62 -9.96 -8.05 6.56
C LYS A 62 -10.25 -6.56 6.52
N GLN A 63 -11.32 -6.10 7.17
CA GLN A 63 -11.65 -4.68 7.24
C GLN A 63 -10.56 -3.88 7.97
N VAL A 64 -10.06 -4.38 9.10
CA VAL A 64 -8.96 -3.74 9.83
C VAL A 64 -7.69 -3.67 8.96
N LYS A 65 -7.34 -4.75 8.25
CA LYS A 65 -6.19 -4.75 7.33
C LYS A 65 -6.34 -3.76 6.19
N ALA A 66 -7.53 -3.67 5.57
CA ALA A 66 -7.80 -2.72 4.50
C ALA A 66 -7.76 -1.26 4.98
N ALA A 67 -8.29 -0.98 6.18
CA ALA A 67 -8.24 0.35 6.77
C ALA A 67 -6.82 0.80 7.15
N THR A 68 -5.92 -0.14 7.41
CA THR A 68 -4.53 0.14 7.79
C THR A 68 -3.57 0.04 6.61
N ASP A 69 -4.04 -0.29 5.40
CA ASP A 69 -3.15 -0.47 4.24
C ASP A 69 -2.64 0.90 3.75
N PRO A 70 -1.35 1.24 3.93
CA PRO A 70 -0.82 2.53 3.50
C PRO A 70 -0.51 2.55 1.99
N THR A 71 -0.61 1.40 1.31
CA THR A 71 -0.26 1.23 -0.09
C THR A 71 -0.88 2.27 -1.04
N PRO A 72 -2.17 2.61 -1.00
CA PRO A 72 -2.74 3.62 -1.90
C PRO A 72 -2.15 5.01 -1.67
N GLN A 73 -1.94 5.40 -0.41
CA GLN A 73 -1.33 6.70 -0.08
C GLN A 73 0.13 6.75 -0.53
N LEU A 74 0.90 5.68 -0.30
CA LEU A 74 2.29 5.57 -0.74
C LEU A 74 2.41 5.62 -2.27
N ARG A 75 1.49 5.00 -3.01
CA ARG A 75 1.44 5.10 -4.49
C ARG A 75 1.18 6.52 -4.96
N GLN A 76 0.26 7.23 -4.31
CA GLN A 76 -0.01 8.64 -4.63
C GLN A 76 1.20 9.52 -4.34
N GLN A 77 1.87 9.32 -3.21
CA GLN A 77 3.10 10.04 -2.86
C GLN A 77 4.21 9.76 -3.87
N LEU A 78 4.39 8.51 -4.28
CA LEU A 78 5.37 8.13 -5.29
C LEU A 78 5.12 8.85 -6.62
N ALA A 79 3.87 8.83 -7.11
CA ALA A 79 3.50 9.51 -8.35
C ALA A 79 3.76 11.02 -8.27
N LEU A 80 3.45 11.65 -7.14
CA LEU A 80 3.68 13.07 -6.92
C LEU A 80 5.18 13.42 -6.85
N VAL A 81 5.99 12.57 -6.22
CA VAL A 81 7.45 12.74 -6.18
C VAL A 81 8.05 12.57 -7.58
N GLN A 82 7.61 11.58 -8.34
CA GLN A 82 8.03 11.37 -9.73
C GLN A 82 7.71 12.59 -10.59
N GLN A 83 6.47 13.07 -10.56
CA GLN A 83 6.07 14.26 -11.31
C GLN A 83 6.91 15.49 -10.95
N ARG A 84 7.20 15.70 -9.66
CA ARG A 84 8.04 16.82 -9.22
C ARG A 84 9.48 16.70 -9.71
N LEU A 85 10.01 15.49 -9.73
CA LEU A 85 11.35 15.20 -10.22
C LEU A 85 11.43 15.48 -11.73
N ASP A 86 10.49 14.95 -12.50
CA ASP A 86 10.44 15.14 -13.95
C ASP A 86 10.35 16.63 -14.30
N SER A 87 9.44 17.35 -13.66
CA SER A 87 9.33 18.80 -13.87
C SER A 87 10.58 19.58 -13.42
N ALA A 88 11.33 19.09 -12.43
CA ALA A 88 12.58 19.72 -12.02
C ALA A 88 13.69 19.49 -13.06
N LEU A 89 13.82 18.24 -13.54
CA LEU A 89 14.78 17.86 -14.57
C LEU A 89 14.54 18.63 -15.87
N GLU A 90 13.28 18.74 -16.31
CA GLU A 90 12.92 19.52 -17.49
C GLU A 90 13.36 20.98 -17.38
N ARG A 91 13.09 21.63 -16.23
CA ARG A 91 13.52 23.01 -15.98
C ARG A 91 15.05 23.13 -15.97
N GLU A 92 15.76 22.18 -15.36
CA GLU A 92 17.21 22.19 -15.33
C GLU A 92 17.80 22.07 -16.74
N VAL A 93 17.26 21.20 -17.58
CA VAL A 93 17.70 21.06 -18.98
C VAL A 93 17.48 22.35 -19.77
N CYS A 94 16.29 22.95 -19.67
CA CYS A 94 16.02 24.24 -20.32
C CYS A 94 16.95 25.35 -19.84
N LEU A 95 17.21 25.42 -18.53
CA LEU A 95 18.12 26.42 -17.97
C LEU A 95 19.57 26.21 -18.42
N LEU A 96 20.02 24.96 -18.55
CA LEU A 96 21.36 24.65 -19.07
C LEU A 96 21.52 25.11 -20.52
N ASP A 97 20.50 24.88 -21.35
CA ASP A 97 20.48 25.32 -22.74
C ASP A 97 20.50 26.85 -22.85
N GLU A 98 19.66 27.54 -22.07
CA GLU A 98 19.63 29.00 -22.02
C GLU A 98 20.96 29.58 -21.52
N VAL A 99 21.55 29.01 -20.48
CA VAL A 99 22.87 29.42 -19.97
C VAL A 99 23.95 29.21 -21.03
N TYR A 100 23.89 28.12 -21.80
CA TYR A 100 24.82 27.88 -22.91
C TYR A 100 24.69 28.97 -23.98
N HIS A 101 23.46 29.24 -24.44
CA HIS A 101 23.19 30.29 -25.43
C HIS A 101 23.65 31.67 -24.96
N LEU A 102 23.29 32.06 -23.73
CA LEU A 102 23.71 33.33 -23.13
C LEU A 102 25.23 33.44 -22.99
N ARG A 103 25.93 32.34 -22.68
CA ARG A 103 27.40 32.32 -22.62
C ARG A 103 28.02 32.50 -24.00
N GLU A 104 27.45 31.88 -25.03
CA GLU A 104 27.91 32.06 -26.40
C GLU A 104 27.67 33.47 -26.92
N GLU A 105 26.49 34.05 -26.68
CA GLU A 105 26.20 35.44 -27.01
C GLU A 105 27.17 36.40 -26.30
N ASN A 106 27.40 36.21 -24.99
CA ASN A 106 28.39 36.97 -24.23
C ASN A 106 29.80 36.85 -24.82
N ARG A 107 30.20 35.64 -25.23
CA ARG A 107 31.51 35.42 -25.86
C ARG A 107 31.62 36.18 -27.18
N GLN A 108 30.59 36.14 -28.02
CA GLN A 108 30.55 36.85 -29.29
C GLN A 108 30.55 38.37 -29.11
N LEU A 109 29.81 38.89 -28.13
CA LEU A 109 29.83 40.31 -27.74
C LEU A 109 31.23 40.75 -27.28
N LYS A 110 31.89 39.96 -26.42
CA LYS A 110 33.26 40.24 -25.96
C LYS A 110 34.29 40.20 -27.10
N GLN A 111 34.05 39.40 -28.13
CA GLN A 111 34.89 39.33 -29.33
C GLN A 111 34.56 40.43 -30.36
N GLY A 112 33.60 41.31 -30.08
CA GLY A 112 33.15 42.37 -31.00
C GLY A 112 32.43 41.83 -32.24
N ARG A 113 32.00 40.56 -32.24
CA ARG A 113 31.29 39.90 -33.35
C ARG A 113 29.78 40.13 -33.30
N LEU A 114 29.26 40.54 -32.14
CA LEU A 114 27.90 41.03 -31.95
C LEU A 114 27.97 42.47 -31.42
N SER A 115 27.00 43.30 -31.81
CA SER A 115 26.81 44.65 -31.25
C SER A 115 25.44 44.73 -30.60
N VAL A 116 25.37 45.24 -29.36
CA VAL A 116 24.10 45.42 -28.66
C VAL A 116 23.40 46.65 -29.24
N VAL A 117 22.32 46.44 -29.99
CA VAL A 117 21.45 47.53 -30.42
C VAL A 117 20.40 47.74 -29.33
N SER A 118 20.57 48.79 -28.52
CA SER A 118 19.54 49.21 -27.56
C SER A 118 18.29 49.64 -28.32
N LYS A 119 17.24 48.81 -28.30
CA LYS A 119 15.92 49.23 -28.76
C LYS A 119 15.28 50.05 -27.64
N ASN A 120 15.66 51.33 -27.53
CA ASN A 120 14.85 52.30 -26.83
C ASN A 120 13.49 52.36 -27.53
N THR A 121 12.48 51.78 -26.91
CA THR A 121 11.09 51.84 -27.38
C THR A 121 10.46 53.06 -26.69
N PRO A 122 9.77 53.97 -27.42
CA PRO A 122 9.18 55.18 -26.85
C PRO A 122 8.03 54.88 -25.87
#